data_AF-A0AAI9NZ23-F1
#
_entry.id   AF-A0AAI9NZ23-F1
#
_cell.length_a   1.000
_cell.length_b   1.000
_cell.length_c   1.000
_cell.angle_alpha   90.00
_cell.angle_beta   90.00
_cell.angle_gamma   90.00
#
_symmetry.space_group_name_H-M   'P 1'
#
loop_
_entity.id
_entity.type
_entity.pdbx_description
1 polymer ?
#
loop_
_entity_poly.entity_id
_entity_poly.type
_entity_poly.pdbx_seq_one_letter_code
_entity_poly.pdbx_strand_id
1 'polypeptide(L)'
;MERIKNLSRTQKVLMSIIVAMIIAFSIIYPIIMSIKGIEFRGDFLTRKEEQGNVTYTDGHTSIIVYDDQSIEFKCYHRFTGDGYRDVTYGPYSWMEDYSAIPAGTENGMLSSDDYIGVKIMAGDKVFFRGAVSKDGYMVYNADGTMTNDFDVVLGDYYANPPDIYEIVKFINGPQTTNRGNIVLYIFGIIICIIAVVSMLFPDELFRLAMWPRVRNLYDVEPSDWELTVRVIEWYVLTIGAFVVFVIGLTMGSVT
;
A
#
# COMPACT_ATOMS: atom_id res chain seq x y z
N MET A 1 -10.19 -14.69 -38.29
CA MET A 1 -9.11 -15.72 -38.32
C MET A 1 -8.02 -15.43 -39.36
N GLU A 2 -8.34 -14.90 -40.56
CA GLU A 2 -7.31 -14.58 -41.57
C GLU A 2 -6.26 -13.56 -41.12
N ARG A 3 -6.67 -12.50 -40.42
CA ARG A 3 -5.74 -11.50 -39.87
C ARG A 3 -4.67 -12.12 -38.95
N ILE A 4 -5.07 -13.05 -38.08
CA ILE A 4 -4.14 -13.72 -37.16
C ILE A 4 -3.11 -14.57 -37.91
N LYS A 5 -3.48 -15.14 -39.06
CA LYS A 5 -2.57 -15.93 -39.90
C LYS A 5 -1.49 -15.04 -40.55
N ASN A 6 -1.85 -13.83 -40.96
CA ASN A 6 -0.98 -12.88 -41.67
C ASN A 6 -0.08 -12.01 -40.78
N LEU A 7 -0.15 -12.16 -39.45
CA LEU A 7 0.72 -11.43 -38.53
C LEU A 7 2.20 -11.84 -38.70
N SER A 8 3.08 -10.85 -38.53
CA SER A 8 4.53 -11.06 -38.46
C SER A 8 4.91 -11.97 -37.28
N ARG A 9 6.10 -12.57 -37.36
CA ARG A 9 6.63 -13.40 -36.27
C ARG A 9 6.74 -12.61 -34.96
N THR A 10 7.18 -11.35 -35.03
CA THR A 10 7.33 -10.46 -33.87
C THR A 10 5.99 -10.19 -33.18
N GLN A 11 4.94 -9.85 -33.96
CA GLN A 11 3.59 -9.63 -33.39
C GLN A 11 3.07 -10.89 -32.69
N LYS A 12 3.22 -12.06 -33.33
CA LYS A 12 2.77 -13.34 -32.74
C LYS A 12 3.47 -13.59 -31.40
N VAL A 13 4.78 -13.41 -31.33
CA VAL A 13 5.56 -13.58 -30.09
C VAL A 13 5.12 -12.59 -29.00
N LEU A 14 5.03 -11.30 -29.31
CA LEU A 14 4.64 -10.28 -28.33
C LEU A 14 3.22 -10.49 -27.81
N MET A 15 2.26 -10.83 -28.68
CA MET A 15 0.91 -11.15 -28.22
C MET A 15 0.86 -12.41 -27.37
N SER A 16 1.65 -13.45 -27.69
CA SER A 16 1.76 -14.63 -26.82
C SER A 16 2.30 -14.25 -25.44
N ILE A 17 3.29 -13.35 -25.36
CA ILE A 17 3.79 -12.81 -24.09
C ILE A 17 2.70 -12.06 -23.34
N ILE A 18 1.95 -11.17 -24.01
CA ILE A 18 0.86 -10.41 -23.39
C ILE A 18 -0.22 -11.35 -22.85
N VAL A 19 -0.62 -12.38 -23.61
CA VAL A 19 -1.61 -13.36 -23.18
C VAL A 19 -1.11 -14.14 -21.96
N ALA A 20 0.13 -14.63 -21.99
CA ALA A 20 0.74 -15.32 -20.86
C ALA A 20 0.81 -14.40 -19.61
N MET A 21 1.15 -13.13 -19.81
CA MET A 21 1.20 -12.12 -18.76
C MET A 21 -0.18 -11.88 -18.14
N ILE A 22 -1.22 -11.65 -18.95
CA ILE A 22 -2.59 -11.49 -18.46
C ILE A 22 -3.02 -12.71 -17.63
N ILE A 23 -2.79 -13.92 -18.14
CA ILE A 23 -3.15 -15.16 -17.42
C ILE A 23 -2.41 -15.24 -16.08
N ALA A 24 -1.08 -15.03 -16.09
CA ALA A 24 -0.27 -15.11 -14.89
C ALA A 24 -0.73 -14.08 -13.83
N PHE A 25 -0.87 -12.81 -14.21
CA PHE A 25 -1.30 -11.76 -13.27
C PHE A 25 -2.76 -11.91 -12.85
N SER A 26 -3.64 -12.46 -13.70
CA SER A 26 -5.03 -12.77 -13.30
C SER A 26 -5.10 -13.84 -12.21
N ILE A 27 -4.10 -14.73 -12.11
CA ILE A 27 -4.00 -15.74 -11.06
C ILE A 27 -3.31 -15.15 -9.81
N ILE A 28 -2.24 -14.37 -10.00
CA ILE A 28 -1.43 -13.82 -8.90
C ILE A 28 -2.20 -12.75 -8.12
N TYR A 29 -2.89 -11.82 -8.79
CA TYR A 29 -3.55 -10.71 -8.12
C TYR A 29 -4.60 -11.13 -7.08
N PRO A 30 -5.53 -12.06 -7.36
CA PRO A 30 -6.47 -12.54 -6.35
C PRO A 30 -5.78 -13.16 -5.12
N ILE A 31 -4.67 -13.89 -5.32
CA ILE A 31 -3.90 -14.49 -4.22
C ILE A 31 -3.30 -13.39 -3.35
N ILE A 32 -2.64 -12.41 -3.96
CA ILE A 32 -2.00 -11.31 -3.23
C ILE A 32 -3.04 -10.42 -2.54
N MET A 33 -4.15 -10.09 -3.21
CA MET A 33 -5.25 -9.32 -2.62
C MET A 33 -6.00 -10.05 -1.51
N SER A 34 -5.84 -11.37 -1.39
CA SER A 34 -6.38 -12.13 -0.26
C SER A 34 -5.48 -12.06 0.98
N ILE A 35 -4.24 -11.58 0.84
CA ILE A 35 -3.33 -11.38 1.97
C ILE A 35 -3.77 -10.13 2.71
N LYS A 36 -4.33 -10.35 3.90
CA LYS A 36 -4.68 -9.28 4.84
C LYS A 36 -3.46 -8.86 5.64
N GLY A 37 -3.36 -7.57 5.90
CA GLY A 37 -2.29 -7.00 6.70
C GLY A 37 -2.65 -5.60 7.14
N ILE A 38 -1.64 -4.87 7.56
CA ILE A 38 -1.76 -3.48 7.99
C ILE A 38 -0.57 -2.70 7.46
N GLU A 39 -0.76 -1.41 7.27
CA GLU A 39 0.34 -0.49 6.97
C GLU A 39 0.88 0.10 8.27
N PHE A 40 2.18 -0.05 8.48
CA PHE A 40 2.90 0.46 9.65
C PHE A 40 4.20 1.12 9.19
N ARG A 41 4.33 2.43 9.47
CA ARG A 41 5.51 3.24 9.15
C ARG A 41 5.98 3.20 7.67
N GLY A 42 5.07 2.84 6.75
CA GLY A 42 5.31 2.75 5.31
C GLY A 42 5.48 1.33 4.78
N ASP A 43 5.57 0.33 5.66
CA ASP A 43 5.64 -1.09 5.29
C ASP A 43 4.31 -1.82 5.51
N PHE A 44 4.08 -2.87 4.70
CA PHE A 44 2.92 -3.75 4.82
C PHE A 44 3.25 -4.98 5.67
N LEU A 45 2.70 -5.03 6.88
CA LEU A 45 2.82 -6.16 7.80
C LEU A 45 1.72 -7.17 7.55
N THR A 46 2.08 -8.41 7.24
CA THR A 46 1.11 -9.46 6.96
C THR A 46 0.49 -9.99 8.25
N ARG A 47 -0.84 -10.13 8.27
CA ARG A 47 -1.57 -10.70 9.40
C ARG A 47 -1.40 -12.21 9.44
N LYS A 48 -1.01 -12.73 10.61
CA LYS A 48 -0.95 -14.15 10.95
C LYS A 48 -1.67 -14.39 12.27
N GLU A 49 -2.48 -15.43 12.33
CA GLU A 49 -3.07 -15.91 13.59
C GLU A 49 -2.32 -17.16 14.03
N GLU A 50 -1.67 -17.10 15.19
CA GLU A 50 -0.96 -18.22 15.79
C GLU A 50 -1.37 -18.36 17.25
N GLN A 51 -1.91 -19.53 17.62
CA GLN A 51 -2.21 -19.89 19.02
C GLN A 51 -3.11 -18.88 19.78
N GLY A 52 -4.06 -18.24 19.09
CA GLY A 52 -4.97 -17.23 19.69
C GLY A 52 -4.51 -15.79 19.48
N ASN A 53 -3.19 -15.57 19.43
CA ASN A 53 -2.61 -14.25 19.21
C ASN A 53 -2.64 -13.85 17.73
N VAL A 54 -2.86 -12.56 17.47
CA VAL A 54 -2.75 -11.98 16.13
C VAL A 54 -1.39 -11.31 16.01
N THR A 55 -0.56 -11.78 15.08
CA THR A 55 0.75 -11.20 14.78
C THR A 55 0.74 -10.54 13.40
N TYR A 56 1.14 -9.29 13.32
CA TYR A 56 1.39 -8.58 12.07
C TYR A 56 2.89 -8.50 11.84
N THR A 57 3.42 -9.07 10.76
CA THR A 57 4.86 -9.12 10.54
C THR A 57 5.27 -9.08 9.06
N ASP A 58 6.44 -8.49 8.79
CA ASP A 58 7.16 -8.56 7.51
C ASP A 58 8.47 -9.38 7.62
N GLY A 59 8.78 -9.92 8.80
CA GLY A 59 10.02 -10.63 9.14
C GLY A 59 11.09 -9.77 9.83
N HIS A 60 11.03 -8.44 9.71
CA HIS A 60 11.93 -7.48 10.37
C HIS A 60 11.24 -6.68 11.47
N THR A 61 9.91 -6.57 11.39
CA THR A 61 9.04 -5.90 12.34
C THR A 61 7.89 -6.85 12.64
N SER A 62 7.52 -6.98 13.91
CA SER A 62 6.43 -7.81 14.37
C SER A 62 5.61 -7.07 15.42
N ILE A 63 4.30 -6.99 15.22
CA ILE A 63 3.37 -6.41 16.17
C ILE A 63 2.42 -7.51 16.60
N ILE A 64 2.47 -7.84 17.89
CA ILE A 64 1.72 -8.95 18.47
C ILE A 64 0.59 -8.34 19.30
N VAL A 65 -0.64 -8.75 19.01
CA VAL A 65 -1.82 -8.46 19.81
C VAL A 65 -2.22 -9.75 20.52
N TYR A 66 -2.15 -9.72 21.85
CA TYR A 66 -2.47 -10.85 22.72
C TYR A 66 -3.97 -10.94 23.00
N ASP A 67 -4.40 -12.10 23.50
CA ASP A 67 -5.81 -12.37 23.88
C ASP A 67 -6.36 -11.38 24.93
N ASP A 68 -5.48 -10.87 25.82
CA ASP A 68 -5.82 -9.87 26.83
C ASP A 68 -5.81 -8.43 26.29
N GLN A 69 -5.73 -8.27 24.96
CA GLN A 69 -5.59 -7.00 24.23
C GLN A 69 -4.30 -6.22 24.53
N SER A 70 -3.32 -6.84 25.19
CA SER A 70 -2.00 -6.23 25.29
C SER A 70 -1.28 -6.28 23.93
N ILE A 71 -0.43 -5.28 23.68
CA ILE A 71 0.24 -5.11 22.40
C ILE A 71 1.75 -5.02 22.61
N GLU A 72 2.50 -5.80 21.85
CA GLU A 72 3.97 -5.79 21.87
C GLU A 72 4.52 -5.52 20.47
N PHE A 73 5.49 -4.62 20.39
CA PHE A 73 6.17 -4.25 19.15
C PHE A 73 7.60 -4.80 19.20
N LYS A 74 8.01 -5.54 18.18
CA LYS A 74 9.36 -6.08 18.02
C LYS A 74 9.95 -5.64 16.70
N CYS A 75 11.16 -5.13 16.75
CA CYS A 75 11.92 -4.70 15.59
C CYS A 75 13.27 -5.40 15.63
N TYR A 76 13.60 -6.13 14.57
CA TYR A 76 14.81 -6.94 14.47
C TYR A 76 15.89 -6.22 13.67
N HIS A 77 17.11 -6.24 14.17
CA HIS A 77 18.31 -5.71 13.52
C HIS A 77 18.16 -4.27 13.01
N ARG A 78 17.69 -3.36 13.88
CA ARG A 78 17.51 -1.95 13.54
C ARG A 78 18.60 -1.08 14.16
N PHE A 79 18.97 0.00 13.47
CA PHE A 79 19.99 0.94 13.95
C PHE A 79 19.37 1.94 14.93
N THR A 80 19.80 1.91 16.20
CA THR A 80 19.24 2.75 17.28
C THR A 80 20.04 4.03 17.56
N GLY A 81 20.86 4.47 16.60
CA GLY A 81 21.77 5.61 16.76
C GLY A 81 23.14 5.24 17.36
N ASP A 82 23.17 4.23 18.23
CA ASP A 82 24.35 3.70 18.91
C ASP A 82 24.86 2.34 18.36
N GLY A 83 24.05 1.66 17.54
CA GLY A 83 24.39 0.37 16.93
C GLY A 83 23.17 -0.37 16.36
N TYR A 84 23.40 -1.56 15.79
CA TYR A 84 22.33 -2.45 15.34
C TYR A 84 21.94 -3.41 16.45
N ARG A 85 20.66 -3.45 16.81
CA ARG A 85 20.11 -4.38 17.81
C ARG A 85 18.66 -4.74 17.53
N ASP A 86 18.21 -5.80 18.19
CA ASP A 86 16.79 -6.11 18.29
C ASP A 86 16.19 -5.28 19.41
N VAL A 87 15.01 -4.71 19.17
CA VAL A 87 14.31 -3.81 20.09
C VAL A 87 12.89 -4.32 20.30
N THR A 88 12.47 -4.36 21.56
CA THR A 88 11.11 -4.74 21.94
C THR A 88 10.50 -3.63 22.78
N TYR A 89 9.28 -3.23 22.46
CA TYR A 89 8.48 -2.25 23.19
C TYR A 89 7.17 -2.88 23.67
N GLY A 90 6.80 -2.57 24.90
CA GLY A 90 5.65 -3.17 25.58
C GLY A 90 6.03 -4.42 26.41
N PRO A 91 5.08 -5.31 26.69
CA PRO A 91 3.68 -5.25 26.28
C PRO A 91 2.96 -4.06 26.90
N TYR A 92 2.18 -3.36 26.07
CA TYR A 92 1.31 -2.26 26.50
C TYR A 92 -0.09 -2.81 26.77
N SER A 93 -0.59 -2.63 27.99
CA SER A 93 -1.99 -2.85 28.31
C SER A 93 -2.71 -1.51 28.44
N TRP A 94 -4.02 -1.51 28.30
CA TRP A 94 -4.79 -0.27 28.27
C TRP A 94 -6.14 -0.43 28.94
N MET A 95 -6.73 0.70 29.32
CA MET A 95 -8.12 0.77 29.78
C MET A 95 -8.70 2.14 29.48
N GLU A 96 -10.02 2.18 29.26
CA GLU A 96 -10.76 3.44 29.15
C GLU A 96 -10.76 4.16 30.51
N ASP A 97 -10.39 5.44 30.48
CA ASP A 97 -10.43 6.34 31.62
C ASP A 97 -10.99 7.70 31.16
N TYR A 98 -12.31 7.80 31.10
CA TYR A 98 -13.00 9.04 30.71
C TYR A 98 -12.67 10.23 31.60
N SER A 99 -12.19 10.01 32.84
CA SER A 99 -11.75 11.09 33.72
C SER A 99 -10.39 11.67 33.32
N ALA A 100 -9.69 11.03 32.38
CA ALA A 100 -8.47 11.54 31.77
C ALA A 100 -8.75 12.54 30.65
N ILE A 101 -10.02 12.72 30.21
CA ILE A 101 -10.39 13.74 29.24
C ILE A 101 -10.31 15.12 29.92
N PRO A 102 -9.43 16.01 29.46
CA PRO A 102 -9.31 17.36 30.01
C PRO A 102 -10.63 18.13 29.90
N ALA A 103 -11.04 18.80 30.98
CA ALA A 103 -12.22 19.67 30.97
C ALA A 103 -12.04 20.90 30.07
N GLY A 104 -10.79 21.25 29.74
CA GLY A 104 -10.45 22.30 28.79
C GLY A 104 -9.01 22.12 28.31
N THR A 105 -8.75 22.54 27.07
CA THR A 105 -7.43 22.57 26.44
C THR A 105 -7.13 23.96 25.92
N GLU A 106 -5.91 24.17 25.45
CA GLU A 106 -5.51 25.39 24.74
C GLU A 106 -6.40 25.74 23.52
N ASN A 107 -7.05 24.73 22.91
CA ASN A 107 -7.85 24.88 21.69
C ASN A 107 -9.37 24.77 21.91
N GLY A 108 -9.84 24.62 23.16
CA GLY A 108 -11.26 24.55 23.49
C GLY A 108 -11.61 23.42 24.46
N MET A 109 -12.89 23.07 24.55
CA MET A 109 -13.32 21.91 25.34
C MET A 109 -13.28 20.64 24.47
N LEU A 110 -12.77 19.55 25.02
CA LEU A 110 -12.83 18.25 24.39
C LEU A 110 -14.13 17.54 24.78
N SER A 111 -14.82 16.96 23.81
CA SER A 111 -16.01 16.14 24.05
C SER A 111 -15.65 14.66 24.02
N SER A 112 -16.30 13.86 24.87
CA SER A 112 -16.28 12.39 24.81
C SER A 112 -16.85 11.84 23.49
N ASP A 113 -17.57 12.67 22.73
CA ASP A 113 -18.08 12.30 21.41
C ASP A 113 -16.94 12.19 20.38
N ASP A 114 -15.89 13.00 20.52
CA ASP A 114 -14.77 13.05 19.58
C ASP A 114 -13.48 12.43 20.14
N TYR A 115 -13.40 12.25 21.46
CA TYR A 115 -12.20 11.79 22.17
C TYR A 115 -12.48 10.60 23.08
N ILE A 116 -11.49 9.73 23.20
CA ILE A 116 -11.47 8.61 24.13
C ILE A 116 -10.43 8.91 25.20
N GLY A 117 -10.85 8.91 26.46
CA GLY A 117 -9.93 8.96 27.59
C GLY A 117 -9.28 7.60 27.78
N VAL A 118 -7.95 7.54 27.76
CA VAL A 118 -7.21 6.29 27.83
C VAL A 118 -6.13 6.35 28.90
N LYS A 119 -5.89 5.21 29.53
CA LYS A 119 -4.71 4.96 30.36
C LYS A 119 -3.97 3.76 29.81
N ILE A 120 -2.75 3.99 29.37
CA ILE A 120 -1.84 2.99 28.81
C ILE A 120 -0.79 2.66 29.87
N MET A 121 -0.57 1.36 30.08
CA MET A 121 0.36 0.80 31.03
C MET A 121 1.46 0.05 30.28
N ALA A 122 2.71 0.21 30.71
CA ALA A 122 3.83 -0.63 30.28
C ALA A 122 4.27 -1.46 31.49
N GLY A 123 3.79 -2.70 31.57
CA GLY A 123 3.84 -3.49 32.80
C GLY A 123 3.12 -2.76 33.95
N ASP A 124 3.81 -2.53 35.06
CA ASP A 124 3.24 -1.88 36.26
C ASP A 124 3.29 -0.34 36.23
N LYS A 125 3.89 0.26 35.19
CA LYS A 125 4.06 1.71 35.09
C LYS A 125 3.02 2.33 34.17
N VAL A 126 2.49 3.48 34.59
CA VAL A 126 1.66 4.31 33.70
C VAL A 126 2.57 4.89 32.62
N PHE A 127 2.38 4.45 31.38
CA PHE A 127 3.10 4.96 30.23
C PHE A 127 2.46 6.26 29.74
N PHE A 128 1.12 6.28 29.65
CA PHE A 128 0.36 7.45 29.22
C PHE A 128 -1.02 7.49 29.90
N ARG A 129 -1.50 8.70 30.16
CA ARG A 129 -2.88 8.94 30.62
C ARG A 129 -3.37 10.28 30.07
N GLY A 130 -4.43 10.24 29.26
CA GLY A 130 -4.94 11.43 28.61
C GLY A 130 -6.09 11.13 27.65
N ALA A 131 -6.35 12.06 26.73
CA ALA A 131 -7.37 11.93 25.70
C ALA A 131 -6.74 11.73 24.32
N VAL A 132 -7.27 10.79 23.55
CA VAL A 132 -6.89 10.56 22.16
C VAL A 132 -8.12 10.77 21.28
N SER A 133 -7.98 11.53 20.20
CA SER A 133 -9.08 11.75 19.27
C SER A 133 -9.45 10.45 18.55
N LYS A 134 -10.74 10.26 18.25
CA LYS A 134 -11.23 9.05 17.55
C LYS A 134 -10.68 8.93 16.12
N ASP A 135 -10.34 10.06 15.50
CA ASP A 135 -9.64 10.12 14.21
C ASP A 135 -8.12 9.87 14.35
N GLY A 136 -7.58 9.94 15.56
CA GLY A 136 -6.20 9.59 15.89
C GLY A 136 -5.16 10.69 15.76
N TYR A 137 -5.53 11.85 15.24
CA TYR A 137 -4.55 12.91 14.93
C TYR A 137 -4.14 13.75 16.14
N MET A 138 -4.91 13.72 17.24
CA MET A 138 -4.70 14.59 18.40
C MET A 138 -4.61 13.78 19.68
N VAL A 139 -3.52 14.00 20.44
CA VAL A 139 -3.27 13.40 21.74
C VAL A 139 -3.06 14.51 22.77
N TYR A 140 -3.87 14.48 23.82
CA TYR A 140 -3.79 15.43 24.92
C TYR A 140 -3.46 14.71 26.21
N ASN A 141 -2.54 15.27 27.00
CA ASN A 141 -2.33 14.84 28.37
C ASN A 141 -3.56 15.18 29.23
N ALA A 142 -3.71 14.49 30.36
CA ALA A 142 -4.81 14.76 31.31
C ALA A 142 -4.81 16.19 31.88
N ASP A 143 -3.72 16.94 31.75
CA ASP A 143 -3.62 18.36 32.15
C ASP A 143 -4.09 19.35 31.06
N GLY A 144 -4.48 18.86 29.88
CA GLY A 144 -4.98 19.67 28.77
C GLY A 144 -3.91 20.14 27.79
N THR A 145 -2.64 19.81 28.02
CA THR A 145 -1.55 20.09 27.06
C THR A 145 -1.56 19.09 25.90
N MET A 146 -1.23 19.55 24.70
CA MET A 146 -0.98 18.63 23.58
C MET A 146 0.35 17.90 23.76
N THR A 147 0.32 16.59 23.52
CA THR A 147 1.54 15.81 23.35
C THR A 147 1.98 15.91 21.90
N ASN A 148 3.10 16.58 21.66
CA ASN A 148 3.81 16.49 20.39
C ASN A 148 4.76 15.30 20.48
N ASP A 149 4.32 14.12 20.06
CA ASP A 149 5.11 12.88 20.17
C ASP A 149 6.15 12.72 19.03
N PHE A 150 6.37 13.77 18.22
CA PHE A 150 7.36 13.77 17.15
C PHE A 150 8.78 14.05 17.67
N ASP A 151 9.22 13.33 18.71
CA ASP A 151 10.63 13.35 19.09
C ASP A 151 11.36 12.37 18.15
N VAL A 152 11.82 12.90 17.00
CA VAL A 152 12.63 12.14 16.04
C VAL A 152 13.99 11.90 16.69
N VAL A 153 14.11 10.78 17.41
CA VAL A 153 15.40 10.28 17.89
C VAL A 153 16.28 9.95 16.68
N LEU A 154 17.55 10.37 16.71
CA LEU A 154 18.56 10.03 15.71
C LEU A 154 18.71 8.49 15.61
N GLY A 155 18.22 7.89 14.53
CA GLY A 155 18.22 6.44 14.31
C GLY A 155 17.30 6.00 13.18
N ASP A 156 17.16 4.69 12.99
CA ASP A 156 16.13 4.11 12.12
C ASP A 156 14.75 4.38 12.74
N TYR A 157 13.84 4.96 11.97
CA TYR A 157 12.48 5.27 12.42
C TYR A 157 11.76 4.04 12.97
N TYR A 158 12.00 2.84 12.43
CA TYR A 158 11.42 1.60 12.97
C TYR A 158 11.96 1.20 14.34
N ALA A 159 13.14 1.70 14.71
CA ALA A 159 13.74 1.44 16.02
C ALA A 159 13.18 2.35 17.12
N ASN A 160 12.47 3.43 16.77
CA ASN A 160 11.89 4.36 17.73
C ASN A 160 10.69 3.73 18.45
N PRO A 161 10.43 4.11 19.72
CA PRO A 161 9.24 3.67 20.43
C PRO A 161 7.97 3.98 19.61
N PRO A 162 6.91 3.15 19.75
CA PRO A 162 5.64 3.43 19.10
C PRO A 162 5.00 4.66 19.72
N ASP A 163 4.41 5.53 18.88
CA ASP A 163 3.71 6.72 19.34
C ASP A 163 2.42 6.30 20.08
N ILE A 164 1.92 7.16 20.97
CA ILE A 164 0.66 6.89 21.68
C ILE A 164 -0.49 6.60 20.71
N TYR A 165 -0.53 7.33 19.59
CA TYR A 165 -1.50 7.09 18.52
C TYR A 165 -1.35 5.69 17.90
N GLU A 166 -0.12 5.26 17.60
CA GLU A 166 0.12 3.93 17.04
C GLU A 166 -0.40 2.88 18.02
N ILE A 167 -0.11 2.97 19.32
CA ILE A 167 -0.63 2.03 20.31
C ILE A 167 -2.17 2.00 20.31
N VAL A 168 -2.83 3.18 20.33
CA VAL A 168 -4.30 3.29 20.35
C VAL A 168 -4.95 2.79 19.05
N LYS A 169 -4.32 2.96 17.89
CA LYS A 169 -4.81 2.43 16.61
C LYS A 169 -4.91 0.91 16.63
N PHE A 170 -3.95 0.23 17.27
CA PHE A 170 -3.97 -1.22 17.39
C PHE A 170 -4.96 -1.70 18.45
N ILE A 171 -5.12 -0.94 19.53
CA ILE A 171 -6.13 -1.18 20.58
C ILE A 171 -7.54 -1.25 19.99
N ASN A 172 -7.91 -0.28 19.16
CA ASN A 172 -9.26 -0.21 18.57
C ASN A 172 -9.48 -1.21 17.41
N GLY A 173 -8.48 -2.06 17.13
CA GLY A 173 -8.44 -2.93 15.96
C GLY A 173 -7.86 -2.17 14.77
N PRO A 174 -6.64 -2.50 14.31
CA PRO A 174 -6.04 -1.78 13.21
C PRO A 174 -6.86 -2.01 11.94
N GLN A 175 -7.05 -0.96 11.14
CA GLN A 175 -7.69 -1.10 9.84
C GLN A 175 -6.87 -2.04 8.96
N THR A 176 -7.40 -3.23 8.72
CA THR A 176 -6.74 -4.19 7.85
C THR A 176 -6.92 -3.79 6.40
N THR A 177 -5.81 -3.70 5.68
CA THR A 177 -5.78 -3.46 4.24
C THR A 177 -5.39 -4.74 3.52
N ASN A 178 -5.81 -4.85 2.25
CA ASN A 178 -5.40 -5.94 1.40
C ASN A 178 -4.09 -5.57 0.71
N ARG A 179 -3.23 -6.57 0.47
CA ARG A 179 -2.02 -6.34 -0.31
C ARG A 179 -2.35 -6.20 -1.79
N GLY A 180 -1.69 -5.28 -2.49
CA GLY A 180 -1.84 -5.10 -3.93
C GLY A 180 -2.95 -4.10 -4.30
N ASN A 181 -2.80 -3.49 -5.47
CA ASN A 181 -3.65 -2.40 -5.95
C ASN A 181 -4.46 -2.82 -7.19
N ILE A 182 -5.79 -2.91 -7.03
CA ILE A 182 -6.70 -3.31 -8.10
C ILE A 182 -6.79 -2.30 -9.24
N VAL A 183 -6.60 -1.00 -8.96
CA VAL A 183 -6.63 0.06 -9.98
C VAL A 183 -5.45 -0.13 -10.93
N LEU A 184 -4.25 -0.40 -10.39
CA LEU A 184 -3.06 -0.67 -11.20
C LEU A 184 -3.17 -1.98 -11.99
N TYR A 185 -3.84 -3.00 -11.44
CA TYR A 185 -4.17 -4.21 -12.20
C TYR A 185 -5.04 -3.89 -13.42
N ILE A 186 -6.15 -3.19 -13.22
CA ILE A 186 -7.07 -2.82 -14.31
C ILE A 186 -6.32 -1.95 -15.34
N PHE A 187 -5.51 -1.01 -14.89
CA PHE A 187 -4.71 -0.17 -15.77
C PHE A 187 -3.72 -0.99 -16.61
N GLY A 188 -3.02 -1.95 -16.01
CA GLY A 188 -2.15 -2.89 -16.73
C GLY A 188 -2.90 -3.71 -17.79
N ILE A 189 -4.12 -4.18 -17.48
CA ILE A 189 -4.98 -4.87 -18.44
C ILE A 189 -5.37 -3.96 -19.60
N ILE A 190 -5.71 -2.69 -19.33
CA ILE A 190 -6.04 -1.71 -20.38
C ILE A 190 -4.84 -1.50 -21.32
N ILE A 191 -3.63 -1.35 -20.78
CA ILE A 191 -2.41 -1.23 -21.60
C ILE A 191 -2.20 -2.48 -22.47
N CYS A 192 -2.43 -3.68 -21.92
CA CYS A 192 -2.33 -4.92 -22.68
C CYS A 192 -3.34 -4.97 -23.83
N ILE A 193 -4.59 -4.54 -23.60
CA ILE A 193 -5.62 -4.47 -24.63
C ILE A 193 -5.21 -3.48 -25.73
N ILE A 194 -4.72 -2.29 -25.36
CA ILE A 194 -4.22 -1.29 -26.31
C ILE A 194 -3.08 -1.87 -27.14
N ALA A 195 -2.12 -2.58 -26.52
CA ALA A 195 -1.00 -3.22 -27.21
C ALA A 195 -1.46 -4.29 -28.21
N VAL A 196 -2.43 -5.14 -27.83
CA VAL A 196 -2.96 -6.17 -28.73
C VAL A 196 -3.73 -5.53 -29.89
N VAL A 197 -4.54 -4.50 -29.61
CA VAL A 197 -5.26 -3.75 -30.65
C VAL A 197 -4.28 -3.09 -31.61
N SER A 198 -3.20 -2.47 -31.12
CA SER A 198 -2.20 -1.84 -31.98
C SER A 198 -1.40 -2.82 -32.84
N MET A 199 -1.24 -4.07 -32.39
CA MET A 199 -0.67 -5.14 -33.21
C MET A 199 -1.66 -5.74 -34.23
N LEU A 200 -2.96 -5.79 -33.91
CA LEU A 200 -3.99 -6.34 -34.79
C LEU A 200 -4.50 -5.37 -35.86
N PHE A 201 -4.43 -4.07 -35.58
CA PHE A 201 -4.96 -3.00 -36.42
C PHE A 201 -3.95 -1.87 -36.69
N PRO A 202 -2.69 -2.19 -37.08
CA PRO A 202 -1.65 -1.17 -37.20
C PRO A 202 -1.95 -0.15 -38.30
N ASP A 203 -2.53 -0.59 -39.42
CA ASP A 203 -2.82 0.29 -40.57
C ASP A 203 -4.09 1.10 -40.35
N GLU A 204 -5.10 0.54 -39.69
CA GLU A 204 -6.33 1.26 -39.35
C GLU A 204 -6.06 2.35 -38.30
N LEU A 205 -5.23 2.08 -37.29
CA LEU A 205 -4.83 3.09 -36.31
C LEU A 205 -4.01 4.20 -36.97
N PHE A 206 -3.11 3.86 -37.87
CA PHE A 206 -2.38 4.85 -38.65
C PHE A 206 -3.31 5.72 -39.50
N ARG A 207 -4.27 5.11 -40.22
CA ARG A 207 -5.27 5.86 -40.98
C ARG A 207 -6.15 6.72 -40.08
N LEU A 208 -6.53 6.24 -38.90
CA LEU A 208 -7.27 7.03 -37.92
C LEU A 208 -6.47 8.25 -37.45
N ALA A 209 -5.17 8.08 -37.18
CA ALA A 209 -4.29 9.20 -36.81
C ALA A 209 -4.09 10.20 -37.96
N MET A 210 -4.15 9.73 -39.21
CA MET A 210 -4.02 10.56 -40.41
C MET A 210 -5.35 11.20 -40.86
N TRP A 211 -6.49 10.72 -40.37
CA TRP A 211 -7.83 11.22 -40.69
C TRP A 211 -7.95 12.75 -40.60
N PRO A 212 -7.44 13.44 -39.55
CA PRO A 212 -7.57 14.89 -39.45
C PRO A 212 -6.66 15.65 -40.43
N ARG A 213 -5.67 14.98 -41.03
CA ARG A 213 -4.58 15.60 -41.79
C ARG A 213 -4.71 15.41 -43.30
N VAL A 214 -5.42 14.37 -43.75
CA VAL A 214 -5.43 13.95 -45.16
C VAL A 214 -6.86 13.77 -45.67
N ARG A 215 -7.10 14.24 -46.90
CA ARG A 215 -8.42 14.21 -47.54
C ARG A 215 -8.79 12.83 -48.13
N ASN A 216 -7.80 12.05 -48.59
CA ASN A 216 -7.99 10.67 -49.03
C ASN A 216 -7.10 9.72 -48.23
N LEU A 217 -7.70 8.82 -47.45
CA LEU A 217 -6.99 7.93 -46.54
C LEU A 217 -6.52 6.61 -47.18
N TYR A 218 -7.05 6.28 -48.36
CA TYR A 218 -6.72 5.04 -49.06
C TYR A 218 -5.37 5.10 -49.77
N ASP A 219 -4.91 6.32 -50.10
CA ASP A 219 -3.65 6.55 -50.83
C ASP A 219 -2.46 6.82 -49.90
N VAL A 220 -2.66 6.73 -48.58
CA VAL A 220 -1.61 7.03 -47.59
C VAL A 220 -0.86 5.76 -47.22
N GLU A 221 0.42 5.72 -47.57
CA GLU A 221 1.34 4.64 -47.20
C GLU A 221 2.22 5.07 -46.01
N PRO A 222 2.41 4.22 -44.98
CA PRO A 222 3.29 4.52 -43.87
C PRO A 222 4.76 4.55 -44.31
N SER A 223 5.52 5.50 -43.78
CA SER A 223 6.97 5.56 -43.99
C SER A 223 7.72 4.44 -43.24
N ASP A 224 8.95 4.14 -43.65
CA ASP A 224 9.82 3.17 -42.93
C ASP A 224 10.06 3.56 -41.46
N TRP A 225 10.12 4.87 -41.19
CA TRP A 225 10.21 5.38 -39.82
C TRP A 225 8.97 5.03 -39.01
N GLU A 226 7.79 5.24 -39.58
CA GLU A 226 6.51 4.89 -38.94
C GLU A 226 6.42 3.39 -38.65
N LEU A 227 6.83 2.55 -39.61
CA LEU A 227 6.88 1.09 -39.43
C LEU A 227 7.82 0.70 -38.27
N THR A 228 8.94 1.40 -38.13
CA THR A 228 9.90 1.20 -37.03
C THR A 228 9.31 1.63 -35.68
N VAL A 229 8.66 2.80 -35.62
CA VAL A 229 8.03 3.33 -34.41
C VAL A 229 6.92 2.39 -33.92
N ARG A 230 6.11 1.81 -34.81
CA ARG A 230 5.09 0.81 -34.44
C ARG A 230 5.68 -0.36 -33.67
N VAL A 231 6.80 -0.89 -34.13
CA VAL A 231 7.48 -2.02 -33.45
C VAL A 231 7.98 -1.58 -32.08
N ILE A 232 8.58 -0.39 -31.98
CA ILE A 232 9.04 0.17 -30.70
C ILE A 232 7.87 0.35 -29.73
N GLU A 233 6.75 0.92 -30.19
CA GLU A 233 5.54 1.12 -29.41
C GLU A 233 5.03 -0.19 -28.81
N TRP A 234 5.01 -1.26 -29.60
CA TRP A 234 4.62 -2.60 -29.12
C TRP A 234 5.50 -3.11 -27.98
N TYR A 235 6.82 -2.94 -28.08
CA TYR A 235 7.74 -3.30 -26.98
C TYR A 235 7.50 -2.42 -25.76
N VAL A 236 7.36 -1.11 -25.94
CA VAL A 236 7.14 -0.15 -24.85
C VAL A 236 5.84 -0.45 -24.12
N LEU A 237 4.74 -0.71 -24.83
CA LEU A 237 3.46 -1.06 -24.21
C LEU A 237 3.53 -2.40 -23.46
N THR A 238 4.21 -3.39 -24.05
CA THR A 238 4.36 -4.73 -23.41
C THR A 238 5.18 -4.63 -22.12
N ILE A 239 6.33 -3.95 -22.17
CA ILE A 239 7.20 -3.75 -21.00
C ILE A 239 6.52 -2.85 -19.97
N GLY A 240 5.86 -1.78 -20.42
CA GLY A 240 5.13 -0.85 -19.56
C GLY A 240 4.00 -1.54 -18.80
N ALA A 241 3.22 -2.39 -19.46
CA ALA A 241 2.19 -3.19 -18.80
C ALA A 241 2.79 -4.11 -17.72
N PHE A 242 3.90 -4.80 -18.02
CA PHE A 242 4.60 -5.64 -17.05
C PHE A 242 5.04 -4.84 -15.81
N VAL A 243 5.66 -3.68 -16.02
CA VAL A 243 6.09 -2.80 -14.92
C VAL A 243 4.90 -2.34 -14.08
N VAL A 244 3.79 -1.93 -14.71
CA VAL A 244 2.57 -1.52 -14.01
C VAL A 244 2.01 -2.66 -13.14
N PHE A 245 1.98 -3.89 -13.65
CA PHE A 245 1.55 -5.04 -12.84
C PHE A 245 2.46 -5.28 -11.64
N VAL A 246 3.79 -5.23 -11.83
CA VAL A 246 4.75 -5.44 -10.73
C VAL A 246 4.60 -4.36 -9.65
N ILE A 247 4.52 -3.09 -10.04
CA ILE A 247 4.28 -1.98 -9.09
C ILE A 247 2.95 -2.19 -8.35
N GLY A 248 1.91 -2.59 -9.07
CA GLY A 248 0.59 -2.85 -8.48
C GLY A 248 0.57 -4.01 -7.48
N LEU A 249 1.49 -4.98 -7.56
CA LEU A 249 1.64 -6.02 -6.54
C LEU A 249 2.35 -5.53 -5.27
N THR A 250 3.23 -4.53 -5.40
CA THR A 250 4.02 -4.01 -4.29
C THR A 250 3.31 -2.94 -3.47
N MET A 251 2.39 -2.18 -4.08
CA MET A 251 1.65 -1.13 -3.38
C MET A 251 0.48 -1.73 -2.57
N GLY A 252 0.25 -1.21 -1.37
CA GLY A 252 -0.96 -1.52 -0.59
C GLY A 252 -2.23 -1.10 -1.33
N SER A 253 -3.35 -1.79 -1.07
CA SER A 253 -4.64 -1.36 -1.62
C SER A 253 -5.03 -0.03 -0.98
N VAL A 254 -5.07 1.05 -1.76
CA VAL A 254 -5.82 2.25 -1.35
C VAL A 254 -7.29 1.90 -1.57
N THR A 255 -7.96 1.46 -0.50
CA THR A 255 -9.42 1.29 -0.46
C THR A 255 -10.08 2.61 -0.14
#